data_AF-A0A9P1DD35-F1
#
_entry.id   AF-A0A9P1DD35-F1
#
_cell.length_a   1.000
_cell.length_b   1.000
_cell.length_c   1.000
_cell.angle_alpha   90.00
_cell.angle_beta   90.00
_cell.angle_gamma   90.00
#
_symmetry.space_group_name_H-M   'P 1'
#
loop_
_entity.id
_entity.type
_entity.pdbx_description
1 polymer ?
#
loop_
_entity_poly.entity_id
_entity_poly.type
_entity_poly.pdbx_seq_one_letter_code
_entity_poly.pdbx_strand_id
1 'polypeptide(L)'
;VDEEKKKRLEEIEARERERADREAMERRRQAEEADKEMKKEAETRDQRIKASMEAAKKQQADRAAANAAKEAETLYADMPQPDADTAAATEAALKAAGARPQVDLALPAEDRGKVVFLDVDGVLRPARAGTFDISTDGDAAKPDTSDFFPAAIKALRHIMERSSPRVVLCSEWRRSETLLKALEEIFYKNRLRLWTDVTSKEFKLEKGPDALRCFAERRAKEISDWLHKHEGEISGWVVLDDINLSMTDEAGKAP
;
A
#
# COMPACT_ATOMS: atom_id res chain seq x y z
N VAL A 1 -14.79 66.25 -28.82
CA VAL A 1 -15.28 65.14 -27.98
C VAL A 1 -14.61 63.82 -28.35
N ASP A 2 -14.44 63.51 -29.64
CA ASP A 2 -13.85 62.22 -30.04
C ASP A 2 -12.33 62.09 -29.80
N GLU A 3 -11.56 63.17 -29.94
CA GLU A 3 -10.12 63.13 -29.61
C GLU A 3 -9.83 62.91 -28.12
N GLU A 4 -10.66 63.46 -27.24
CA GLU A 4 -10.50 63.28 -25.79
C GLU A 4 -10.83 61.86 -25.35
N LYS A 5 -11.85 61.24 -25.98
CA LYS A 5 -12.16 59.81 -25.78
C LYS A 5 -11.03 58.91 -26.27
N LYS A 6 -10.42 59.23 -27.41
CA LYS A 6 -9.27 58.48 -27.94
C LYS A 6 -8.07 58.54 -27.01
N LYS A 7 -7.71 59.72 -26.50
CA LYS A 7 -6.61 59.88 -25.53
C LYS A 7 -6.85 59.10 -24.23
N ARG A 8 -8.09 59.09 -23.72
CA ARG A 8 -8.43 58.31 -22.51
C ARG A 8 -8.34 56.81 -22.74
N LEU A 9 -8.71 56.31 -23.92
CA LEU A 9 -8.56 54.89 -24.28
C LEU A 9 -7.09 54.49 -24.38
N GLU A 10 -6.27 55.31 -25.04
CA GLU A 10 -4.82 55.07 -25.15
C GLU A 10 -4.13 55.08 -23.77
N GLU A 11 -4.55 55.95 -22.84
CA GLU A 11 -4.03 55.98 -21.47
C GLU A 11 -4.43 54.75 -20.65
N ILE A 12 -5.67 54.25 -20.81
CA ILE A 12 -6.13 53.02 -20.16
C ILE A 12 -5.36 51.81 -20.69
N GLU A 13 -5.19 51.69 -22.01
CA GLU A 13 -4.42 50.60 -22.61
C GLU A 13 -2.94 50.62 -22.19
N ALA A 14 -2.33 51.80 -22.12
CA ALA A 14 -0.95 51.94 -21.64
C ALA A 14 -0.82 51.48 -20.17
N ARG A 15 -1.78 51.85 -19.32
CA ARG A 15 -1.81 51.45 -17.90
C ARG A 15 -2.06 49.96 -17.72
N GLU A 16 -2.89 49.34 -18.55
CA GLU A 16 -3.11 47.89 -18.53
C GLU A 16 -1.86 47.11 -18.98
N ARG A 17 -1.14 47.59 -20.00
CA ARG A 17 0.14 46.99 -20.42
C ARG A 17 1.20 47.09 -19.32
N GLU A 18 1.34 48.25 -18.68
CA GLU A 18 2.30 48.42 -17.57
C GLU A 18 1.96 47.48 -16.40
N ARG A 19 0.67 47.31 -16.08
CA ARG A 19 0.23 46.38 -15.05
C ARG A 19 0.53 44.93 -15.43
N ALA A 20 0.26 44.53 -16.67
CA ALA A 20 0.52 43.19 -17.17
C ALA A 20 2.03 42.86 -17.14
N ASP A 21 2.89 43.80 -17.54
CA ASP A 21 4.34 43.64 -17.50
C ASP A 21 4.87 43.52 -16.06
N ARG A 22 4.30 44.28 -15.12
CA ARG A 22 4.64 44.20 -13.70
C ARG A 22 4.24 42.84 -13.10
N GLU A 23 3.02 42.38 -13.39
CA GLU A 23 2.54 41.07 -12.93
C GLU A 23 3.36 39.92 -13.54
N ALA A 24 3.77 40.03 -14.81
CA ALA A 24 4.64 39.04 -15.46
C ALA A 24 6.04 38.99 -14.83
N MET A 25 6.62 40.15 -14.48
CA MET A 25 7.90 40.23 -13.81
C MET A 25 7.84 39.62 -12.40
N GLU A 26 6.79 39.90 -11.63
CA GLU A 26 6.60 39.29 -10.30
C GLU A 26 6.43 37.77 -10.37
N ARG A 27 5.64 37.26 -11.32
CA ARG A 27 5.50 35.80 -11.51
C ARG A 27 6.82 35.13 -11.88
N ARG A 28 7.63 35.76 -12.74
CA ARG A 28 8.97 35.23 -13.08
C ARG A 28 9.88 35.20 -11.87
N ARG A 29 9.88 36.27 -11.05
CA ARG A 29 10.67 36.32 -9.82
C ARG A 29 10.23 35.25 -8.81
N GLN A 30 8.93 35.05 -8.62
CA GLN A 30 8.39 34.01 -7.74
C GLN A 30 8.76 32.61 -8.24
N ALA A 31 8.70 32.36 -9.55
CA ALA A 31 9.12 31.10 -10.13
C ALA A 31 10.64 30.83 -9.95
N GLU A 32 11.48 31.86 -10.10
CA GLU A 32 12.92 31.74 -9.86
C GLU A 32 13.27 31.54 -8.37
N GLU A 33 12.52 32.16 -7.45
CA GLU A 33 12.66 31.93 -6.00
C GLU A 33 12.22 30.51 -5.62
N ALA A 34 11.10 30.02 -6.16
CA ALA A 34 10.62 28.65 -5.92
C ALA A 34 11.57 27.58 -6.49
N ASP A 35 12.14 27.78 -7.68
CA ASP A 35 13.14 26.87 -8.26
C ASP A 35 14.43 26.81 -7.41
N LYS A 36 14.86 27.95 -6.87
CA LYS A 36 16.01 28.02 -5.94
C LYS A 36 15.72 27.31 -4.63
N GLU A 37 14.52 27.44 -4.08
CA GLU A 37 14.11 26.76 -2.85
C GLU A 37 14.03 25.24 -3.06
N MET A 38 13.42 24.80 -4.16
CA MET A 38 13.32 23.38 -4.53
C MET A 38 14.71 22.76 -4.73
N LYS A 39 15.66 23.46 -5.36
CA LYS A 39 17.05 22.99 -5.50
C LYS A 39 17.76 22.85 -4.16
N LYS A 40 17.60 23.82 -3.25
CA LYS A 40 18.17 23.73 -1.89
C LYS A 40 17.58 22.56 -1.12
N GLU A 41 16.27 22.36 -1.21
CA GLU A 41 15.60 21.23 -0.54
C GLU A 41 16.12 19.89 -1.08
N ALA A 42 16.25 19.75 -2.40
CA ALA A 42 16.81 18.56 -3.04
C ALA A 42 18.24 18.27 -2.56
N GLU A 43 19.13 19.27 -2.52
CA GLU A 43 20.49 19.11 -2.01
C GLU A 43 20.52 18.67 -0.53
N THR A 44 19.64 19.24 0.31
CA THR A 44 19.56 18.82 1.73
C THR A 44 19.01 17.40 1.89
N ARG A 45 18.09 16.97 1.01
CA ARG A 45 17.54 15.61 1.00
C ARG A 45 18.62 14.60 0.61
N ASP A 46 19.41 14.90 -0.41
CA ASP A 46 20.52 14.04 -0.84
C ASP A 46 21.59 13.89 0.25
N GLN A 47 21.90 14.97 0.98
CA GLN A 47 22.81 14.91 2.13
C GLN A 47 22.25 14.01 3.25
N ARG A 48 20.94 14.08 3.54
CA ARG A 48 20.29 13.21 4.54
C ARG A 48 20.27 11.75 4.13
N ILE A 49 20.02 11.47 2.85
CA ILE A 49 20.04 10.09 2.32
C ILE A 49 21.45 9.53 2.41
N LYS A 50 22.46 10.29 1.98
CA LYS A 50 23.86 9.87 2.05
C LYS A 50 24.31 9.58 3.49
N ALA A 51 23.97 10.45 4.44
CA ALA A 51 24.26 10.24 5.86
C ALA A 51 23.55 8.99 6.42
N SER A 52 22.30 8.76 6.02
CA SER A 52 21.54 7.57 6.45
C SER A 52 22.14 6.27 5.89
N MET A 53 22.59 6.27 4.63
CA MET A 53 23.23 5.10 4.02
C MET A 53 24.59 4.79 4.67
N GLU A 54 25.40 5.80 4.99
CA GLU A 54 26.66 5.58 5.71
C GLU A 54 26.43 5.05 7.13
N ALA A 55 25.43 5.57 7.84
CA ALA A 55 25.04 5.07 9.16
C ALA A 55 24.55 3.61 9.12
N ALA A 56 23.71 3.26 8.13
CA ALA A 56 23.23 1.89 7.94
C ALA A 56 24.39 0.93 7.62
N LYS A 57 25.32 1.33 6.75
CA LYS A 57 26.51 0.53 6.40
C LYS A 57 27.40 0.30 7.62
N LYS A 58 27.60 1.32 8.47
CA LYS A 58 28.35 1.18 9.73
C LYS A 58 27.65 0.22 10.68
N GLN A 59 26.34 0.35 10.87
CA GLN A 59 25.58 -0.54 11.74
C GLN A 59 25.61 -2.00 11.27
N GLN A 60 25.59 -2.24 9.95
CA GLN A 60 25.71 -3.58 9.39
C GLN A 60 27.09 -4.18 9.63
N ALA A 61 28.17 -3.39 9.49
CA ALA A 61 29.53 -3.82 9.79
C ALA A 61 29.71 -4.15 11.28
N ASP A 62 29.18 -3.31 12.18
CA ASP A 62 29.22 -3.54 13.63
C ASP A 62 28.45 -4.82 14.02
N ARG A 63 27.30 -5.08 13.40
CA ARG A 63 26.55 -6.33 13.61
C ARG A 63 27.28 -7.56 13.08
N ALA A 64 27.94 -7.46 11.92
CA ALA A 64 28.73 -8.56 11.38
C ALA A 64 29.93 -8.88 12.28
N ALA A 65 30.63 -7.86 12.79
CA ALA A 65 31.73 -8.04 13.74
C ALA A 65 31.25 -8.64 15.08
N ALA A 66 30.11 -8.18 15.60
CA ALA A 66 29.53 -8.72 16.83
C ALA A 66 29.07 -10.18 16.67
N ASN A 67 28.53 -10.56 15.51
CA ASN A 67 28.17 -11.95 15.23
C ASN A 67 29.41 -12.84 15.09
N ALA A 68 30.46 -12.38 14.41
CA ALA A 68 31.73 -13.11 14.30
C ALA A 68 32.39 -13.31 15.68
N ALA A 69 32.32 -12.31 16.57
CA ALA A 69 32.80 -12.46 17.94
C ALA A 69 31.98 -13.47 18.76
N LYS A 70 30.65 -13.52 18.56
CA LYS A 70 29.77 -14.50 19.23
C LYS A 70 29.96 -15.93 18.71
N GLU A 71 30.31 -16.11 17.44
CA GLU A 71 30.67 -17.44 16.89
C GLU A 71 32.00 -17.97 17.45
N ALA A 72 32.91 -17.09 17.89
CA ALA A 72 34.14 -17.50 18.57
C ALA A 72 33.92 -17.86 20.06
N GLU A 73 32.81 -17.43 20.65
CA GLU A 73 32.45 -17.63 22.06
C GLU A 73 31.18 -18.50 22.19
N THR A 74 31.01 -19.45 21.27
CA THR A 74 29.89 -20.40 21.33
C THR A 74 30.03 -21.28 22.57
N LEU A 75 29.22 -20.98 23.58
CA LEU A 75 29.05 -21.66 24.88
C LEU A 75 28.80 -23.20 24.81
N TYR A 76 28.78 -23.77 23.62
CA TYR A 76 28.51 -25.19 23.32
C TYR A 76 29.69 -25.88 22.61
N ALA A 77 30.87 -25.26 22.53
CA ALA A 77 32.06 -25.90 21.96
C ALA A 77 32.48 -27.17 22.72
N ASP A 78 32.07 -27.32 23.98
CA ASP A 78 32.35 -28.47 24.85
C ASP A 78 31.14 -29.41 25.01
N MET A 79 30.07 -29.19 24.24
CA MET A 79 28.99 -30.18 24.15
C MET A 79 29.47 -31.34 23.27
N PRO A 80 29.30 -32.61 23.71
CA PRO A 80 29.66 -33.76 22.89
C PRO A 80 28.98 -33.63 21.54
N GLN A 81 29.79 -33.65 20.48
CA GLN A 81 29.24 -33.63 19.12
C GLN A 81 28.32 -34.84 19.00
N PRO A 82 27.07 -34.66 18.55
CA PRO A 82 26.18 -35.78 18.32
C PRO A 82 26.89 -36.74 17.38
N ASP A 83 27.06 -38.00 17.80
CA ASP A 83 27.60 -39.05 16.95
C ASP A 83 26.90 -38.99 15.60
N ALA A 84 27.66 -39.09 14.50
CA ALA A 84 27.15 -38.88 13.14
C ALA A 84 25.85 -39.68 12.85
N ASP A 85 25.69 -40.82 13.52
CA ASP A 85 24.51 -41.68 13.43
C ASP A 85 23.27 -41.08 14.13
N THR A 86 23.44 -40.36 15.24
CA THR A 86 22.33 -39.66 15.92
C THR A 86 21.94 -38.37 15.23
N ALA A 87 22.90 -37.62 14.66
CA ALA A 87 22.62 -36.39 13.91
C ALA A 87 21.72 -36.66 12.70
N ALA A 88 22.04 -37.71 11.92
CA ALA A 88 21.22 -38.15 10.78
C ALA A 88 19.81 -38.59 11.22
N ALA A 89 19.69 -39.27 12.37
CA ALA A 89 18.40 -39.69 12.92
C ALA A 89 17.55 -38.51 13.39
N THR A 90 18.13 -37.50 14.06
CA THR A 90 17.42 -36.28 14.47
C THR A 90 17.03 -35.40 13.29
N GLU A 91 17.89 -35.28 12.27
CA GLU A 91 17.57 -34.51 11.07
C GLU A 91 16.46 -35.20 10.27
N ALA A 92 16.50 -36.54 10.14
CA ALA A 92 15.42 -37.32 9.55
C ALA A 92 14.12 -37.22 10.36
N ALA A 93 14.19 -37.23 11.70
CA ALA A 93 13.02 -37.09 12.58
C ALA A 93 12.41 -35.67 12.52
N LEU A 94 13.22 -34.61 12.45
CA LEU A 94 12.75 -33.23 12.25
C LEU A 94 12.13 -33.04 10.86
N LYS A 95 12.71 -33.66 9.82
CA LYS A 95 12.17 -33.66 8.46
C LYS A 95 10.87 -34.46 8.37
N ALA A 96 10.77 -35.58 9.09
CA ALA A 96 9.56 -36.39 9.21
C ALA A 96 8.47 -35.72 10.05
N ALA A 97 8.83 -34.99 11.11
CA ALA A 97 7.90 -34.23 11.94
C ALA A 97 7.41 -32.94 11.27
N GLY A 98 8.25 -32.32 10.42
CA GLY A 98 7.87 -31.21 9.54
C GLY A 98 6.96 -31.66 8.39
N ALA A 99 7.05 -32.92 7.98
CA ALA A 99 6.12 -33.58 7.10
C ALA A 99 4.88 -34.06 7.87
N ARG A 100 4.20 -33.14 8.59
CA ARG A 100 2.78 -33.37 8.89
C ARG A 100 2.11 -33.68 7.54
N PRO A 101 1.33 -34.77 7.43
CA PRO A 101 0.60 -35.05 6.21
C PRO A 101 -0.12 -33.75 5.86
N GLN A 102 0.23 -33.18 4.71
CA GLN A 102 -0.51 -32.06 4.17
C GLN A 102 -1.87 -32.64 3.84
N VAL A 103 -2.74 -32.66 4.85
CA VAL A 103 -4.16 -32.85 4.64
C VAL A 103 -4.49 -31.86 3.55
N ASP A 104 -5.06 -32.35 2.47
CA ASP A 104 -5.52 -31.52 1.38
C ASP A 104 -6.68 -30.70 1.96
N LEU A 105 -6.32 -29.61 2.65
CA LEU A 105 -7.22 -28.70 3.37
C LEU A 105 -7.86 -27.82 2.31
N ALA A 106 -8.61 -28.46 1.41
CA ALA A 106 -9.52 -27.79 0.52
C ALA A 106 -10.43 -26.92 1.40
N LEU A 107 -10.49 -25.63 1.07
CA LEU A 107 -11.38 -24.73 1.77
C LEU A 107 -12.83 -25.22 1.60
N PRO A 108 -13.67 -25.10 2.64
CA PRO A 108 -15.08 -25.44 2.55
C PRO A 108 -15.78 -24.64 1.43
N ALA A 109 -16.90 -25.17 0.94
CA ALA A 109 -17.72 -24.51 -0.08
C ALA A 109 -18.14 -23.11 0.39
N GLU A 110 -18.13 -22.15 -0.55
CA GLU A 110 -18.43 -20.74 -0.27
C GLU A 110 -19.88 -20.55 0.21
N ASP A 111 -20.04 -19.85 1.32
CA ASP A 111 -21.33 -19.36 1.80
C ASP A 111 -21.62 -18.01 1.12
N ARG A 112 -22.55 -18.02 0.17
CA ARG A 112 -22.93 -16.82 -0.61
C ARG A 112 -23.58 -15.73 0.24
N GLY A 113 -24.11 -16.08 1.42
CA GLY A 113 -24.74 -15.12 2.32
C GLY A 113 -23.76 -14.29 3.14
N LYS A 114 -22.50 -14.71 3.27
CA LYS A 114 -21.50 -14.02 4.09
C LYS A 114 -20.45 -13.39 3.22
N VAL A 115 -20.26 -12.08 3.38
CA VAL A 115 -19.32 -11.30 2.55
C VAL A 115 -18.22 -10.69 3.41
N VAL A 116 -16.98 -10.78 2.93
CA VAL A 116 -15.83 -10.05 3.46
C VAL A 116 -15.34 -9.10 2.38
N PHE A 117 -15.44 -7.79 2.63
CA PHE A 117 -14.76 -6.79 1.82
C PHE A 117 -13.31 -6.68 2.31
N LEU A 118 -12.36 -6.81 1.39
CA LEU A 118 -10.95 -6.93 1.72
C LEU A 118 -10.14 -5.81 1.08
N ASP A 119 -9.48 -4.99 1.92
CA ASP A 119 -8.32 -4.20 1.50
C ASP A 119 -7.04 -5.06 1.55
N VAL A 120 -6.03 -4.63 0.80
CA VAL A 120 -4.72 -5.28 0.72
C VAL A 120 -3.68 -4.47 1.48
N ASP A 121 -3.57 -3.17 1.18
CA ASP A 121 -2.62 -2.29 1.84
C ASP A 121 -3.04 -2.06 3.31
N GLY A 122 -2.08 -2.08 4.22
CA GLY A 122 -2.30 -1.99 5.67
C GLY A 122 -2.93 -3.24 6.33
N VAL A 123 -3.68 -4.05 5.57
CA VAL A 123 -4.34 -5.28 6.07
C VAL A 123 -3.46 -6.52 5.84
N LEU A 124 -3.15 -6.83 4.59
CA LEU A 124 -2.36 -8.01 4.22
C LEU A 124 -0.87 -7.70 4.08
N ARG A 125 -0.51 -6.43 3.90
CA ARG A 125 0.86 -5.93 3.80
C ARG A 125 1.00 -4.60 4.54
N PRO A 126 2.21 -4.15 4.91
CA PRO A 126 2.39 -2.85 5.55
C PRO A 126 1.88 -1.70 4.67
N ALA A 127 1.14 -0.75 5.23
CA ALA A 127 0.64 0.42 4.50
C ALA A 127 1.77 1.26 3.86
N ARG A 128 2.98 1.21 4.43
CA ARG A 128 4.17 1.94 3.94
C ARG A 128 4.96 1.22 2.86
N ALA A 129 4.66 -0.04 2.56
CA ALA A 129 5.34 -0.77 1.49
C ALA A 129 4.91 -0.28 0.08
N GLY A 130 4.08 0.77 0.02
CA GLY A 130 3.53 1.39 -1.18
C GLY A 130 4.19 2.70 -1.61
N THR A 131 5.42 3.03 -1.19
CA THR A 131 6.25 3.84 -2.09
C THR A 131 6.54 2.95 -3.29
N PHE A 132 5.61 2.89 -4.24
CA PHE A 132 5.95 2.58 -5.61
C PHE A 132 7.05 3.57 -5.96
N ASP A 133 8.30 3.13 -5.86
CA ASP A 133 9.37 3.70 -6.66
C ASP A 133 8.90 3.45 -8.09
N ILE A 134 8.08 4.39 -8.59
CA ILE A 134 7.90 4.62 -10.01
C ILE A 134 9.28 5.08 -10.43
N SER A 135 10.18 4.13 -10.66
CA SER A 135 11.43 4.37 -11.35
C SER A 135 11.04 5.17 -12.59
N THR A 136 11.60 6.38 -12.67
CA THR A 136 11.34 7.38 -13.70
C THR A 136 11.66 6.90 -15.13
N ASP A 137 12.09 5.66 -15.30
CA ASP A 137 12.52 5.06 -16.56
C ASP A 137 11.47 4.18 -17.27
N GLY A 138 10.20 4.20 -16.82
CA GLY A 138 9.09 3.67 -17.62
C GLY A 138 9.00 2.14 -17.74
N ASP A 139 9.96 1.39 -17.19
CA ASP A 139 9.80 -0.04 -16.96
C ASP A 139 8.96 -0.28 -15.71
N ALA A 140 7.81 -0.92 -15.88
CA ALA A 140 6.92 -1.28 -14.79
C ALA A 140 7.66 -2.19 -13.81
N ALA A 141 8.11 -1.60 -12.69
CA ALA A 141 8.74 -2.34 -11.61
C ALA A 141 7.82 -3.51 -11.23
N LYS A 142 8.38 -4.73 -11.23
CA LYS A 142 7.66 -5.92 -10.78
C LYS A 142 7.16 -5.64 -9.37
N PRO A 143 5.86 -5.79 -9.08
CA PRO A 143 5.35 -5.53 -7.75
C PRO A 143 6.07 -6.44 -6.76
N ASP A 144 6.70 -5.86 -5.76
CA ASP A 144 7.37 -6.63 -4.72
C ASP A 144 6.30 -7.35 -3.88
N THR A 145 6.14 -8.65 -4.14
CA THR A 145 5.21 -9.52 -3.43
C THR A 145 5.80 -10.09 -2.14
N SER A 146 7.04 -9.72 -1.79
CA SER A 146 7.71 -10.23 -0.59
C SER A 146 7.20 -9.58 0.72
N ASP A 147 6.46 -8.48 0.63
CA ASP A 147 6.05 -7.66 1.77
C ASP A 147 4.74 -8.09 2.46
N PHE A 148 4.15 -9.23 2.13
CA PHE A 148 2.91 -9.66 2.77
C PHE A 148 3.15 -10.16 4.20
N PHE A 149 2.30 -9.74 5.13
CA PHE A 149 2.32 -10.22 6.51
C PHE A 149 1.90 -11.69 6.55
N PRO A 150 2.81 -12.63 6.89
CA PRO A 150 2.45 -14.05 6.89
C PRO A 150 1.37 -14.36 7.94
N ALA A 151 1.32 -13.59 9.03
CA ALA A 151 0.30 -13.69 10.05
C ALA A 151 -1.09 -13.27 9.53
N ALA A 152 -1.18 -12.18 8.75
CA ALA A 152 -2.44 -11.71 8.18
C ALA A 152 -2.99 -12.70 7.15
N ILE A 153 -2.13 -13.25 6.29
CA ILE A 153 -2.52 -14.29 5.33
C ILE A 153 -3.02 -15.55 6.02
N LYS A 154 -2.34 -15.99 7.10
CA LYS A 154 -2.82 -17.12 7.92
C LYS A 154 -4.15 -16.82 8.61
N ALA A 155 -4.35 -15.60 9.10
CA ALA A 155 -5.61 -15.19 9.70
C ALA A 155 -6.75 -15.16 8.66
N LEU A 156 -6.51 -14.63 7.46
CA LEU A 156 -7.48 -14.65 6.36
C LEU A 156 -7.85 -16.08 5.98
N ARG A 157 -6.86 -16.97 5.89
CA ARG A 157 -7.11 -18.41 5.68
C ARG A 157 -8.01 -18.99 6.76
N HIS A 158 -7.71 -18.68 8.02
CA HIS A 158 -8.49 -19.17 9.15
C HIS A 158 -9.95 -18.69 9.09
N ILE A 159 -10.18 -17.44 8.70
CA ILE A 159 -11.52 -16.90 8.46
C ILE A 159 -12.21 -17.69 7.35
N MET A 160 -11.54 -17.90 6.21
CA MET A 160 -12.10 -18.69 5.10
C MET A 160 -12.43 -20.14 5.49
N GLU A 161 -11.60 -20.78 6.30
CA GLU A 161 -11.82 -22.15 6.78
C GLU A 161 -13.01 -22.23 7.76
N ARG A 162 -13.25 -21.19 8.56
CA ARG A 162 -14.26 -21.21 9.63
C ARG A 162 -15.63 -20.70 9.20
N SER A 163 -15.69 -19.65 8.37
CA SER A 163 -16.94 -19.00 7.98
C SER A 163 -17.26 -19.12 6.50
N SER A 164 -16.34 -19.64 5.69
CA SER A 164 -16.49 -19.81 4.23
C SER A 164 -16.98 -18.56 3.48
N PRO A 165 -16.59 -17.33 3.85
CA PRO A 165 -17.22 -16.16 3.25
C PRO A 165 -16.83 -16.02 1.78
N ARG A 166 -17.69 -15.32 1.04
CA ARG A 166 -17.37 -14.69 -0.24
C ARG A 166 -16.41 -13.53 0.02
N VAL A 167 -15.30 -13.47 -0.70
CA VAL A 167 -14.38 -12.33 -0.61
C VAL A 167 -14.62 -11.39 -1.79
N VAL A 168 -14.75 -10.10 -1.50
CA VAL A 168 -14.91 -9.02 -2.48
C VAL A 168 -13.76 -8.03 -2.28
N LEU A 169 -13.00 -7.74 -3.33
CA LEU A 169 -11.90 -6.78 -3.20
C LEU A 169 -12.41 -5.34 -3.24
N CYS A 170 -12.06 -4.56 -2.21
CA CYS A 170 -12.28 -3.11 -2.16
C CYS A 170 -10.95 -2.31 -2.17
N SER A 171 -9.81 -2.98 -2.34
CA SER A 171 -8.48 -2.37 -2.40
C SER A 171 -8.20 -1.61 -3.69
N GLU A 172 -7.34 -0.58 -3.64
CA GLU A 172 -6.87 0.12 -4.86
C GLU A 172 -6.13 -0.79 -5.84
N TRP A 173 -5.62 -1.94 -5.37
CA TRP A 173 -4.98 -2.96 -6.20
C TRP A 173 -5.89 -3.43 -7.35
N ARG A 174 -7.21 -3.42 -7.16
CA ARG A 174 -8.18 -3.81 -8.21
C ARG A 174 -8.16 -2.90 -9.44
N ARG A 175 -7.56 -1.71 -9.35
CA ARG A 175 -7.41 -0.78 -10.48
C ARG A 175 -6.26 -1.16 -11.43
N SER A 176 -5.37 -2.07 -11.03
CA SER A 176 -4.23 -2.52 -11.84
C SER A 176 -4.24 -4.03 -12.05
N GLU A 177 -4.27 -4.48 -13.31
CA GLU A 177 -4.25 -5.92 -13.64
C GLU A 177 -2.96 -6.60 -13.18
N THR A 178 -1.82 -5.91 -13.23
CA THR A 178 -0.54 -6.43 -12.75
C THR A 178 -0.58 -6.73 -11.26
N LEU A 179 -1.21 -5.84 -10.48
CA LEU A 179 -1.38 -6.02 -9.03
C LEU A 179 -2.37 -7.13 -8.71
N LEU A 180 -3.46 -7.26 -9.49
CA LEU A 180 -4.39 -8.37 -9.36
C LEU A 180 -3.71 -9.71 -9.61
N LYS A 181 -2.94 -9.86 -10.68
CA LYS A 181 -2.18 -11.08 -10.96
C LYS A 181 -1.20 -11.44 -9.85
N ALA A 182 -0.48 -10.44 -9.33
CA ALA A 182 0.40 -10.63 -8.19
C ALA A 182 -0.36 -11.13 -6.93
N LEU A 183 -1.57 -10.58 -6.69
CA LEU A 183 -2.43 -11.02 -5.61
C LEU A 183 -2.96 -12.45 -5.83
N GLU A 184 -3.32 -12.82 -7.06
CA GLU A 184 -3.70 -14.20 -7.41
C GLU A 184 -2.57 -15.18 -7.08
N GLU A 185 -1.33 -14.88 -7.49
CA GLU A 185 -0.16 -15.72 -7.19
C GLU A 185 0.03 -15.92 -5.67
N ILE A 186 -0.16 -14.87 -4.88
CA ILE A 186 -0.08 -14.95 -3.41
C ILE A 186 -1.20 -15.82 -2.85
N PHE A 187 -2.43 -15.66 -3.34
CA PHE A 187 -3.56 -16.47 -2.91
C PHE A 187 -3.33 -17.94 -3.25
N TYR A 188 -2.90 -18.26 -4.47
CA TYR A 188 -2.55 -19.62 -4.88
C TYR A 188 -1.43 -20.21 -4.02
N LYS A 189 -0.34 -19.46 -3.82
CA LYS A 189 0.80 -19.89 -3.00
C LYS A 189 0.39 -20.23 -1.56
N ASN A 190 -0.61 -19.53 -1.03
CA ASN A 190 -1.11 -19.72 0.33
C ASN A 190 -2.36 -20.63 0.42
N ARG A 191 -2.78 -21.23 -0.71
CA ARG A 191 -3.98 -22.07 -0.83
C ARG A 191 -5.25 -21.36 -0.36
N LEU A 192 -5.35 -20.08 -0.68
CA LEU A 192 -6.56 -19.29 -0.50
C LEU A 192 -7.46 -19.42 -1.74
N ARG A 193 -8.78 -19.36 -1.53
CA ARG A 193 -9.73 -19.17 -2.63
C ARG A 193 -9.63 -17.73 -3.12
N LEU A 194 -9.59 -17.54 -4.44
CA LEU A 194 -9.62 -16.20 -5.05
C LEU A 194 -10.88 -15.45 -4.64
N TRP A 195 -10.82 -14.12 -4.70
CA TRP A 195 -12.01 -13.29 -4.53
C TRP A 195 -13.02 -13.59 -5.62
N THR A 196 -14.30 -13.45 -5.28
CA THR A 196 -15.41 -13.74 -6.18
C THR A 196 -15.80 -12.52 -7.01
N ASP A 197 -15.59 -11.32 -6.46
CA ASP A 197 -15.94 -10.06 -7.11
C ASP A 197 -15.03 -8.91 -6.67
N VAL A 198 -15.18 -7.75 -7.31
CA VAL A 198 -14.48 -6.50 -7.00
C VAL A 198 -15.48 -5.35 -6.94
N THR A 199 -15.27 -4.39 -6.02
CA THR A 199 -16.14 -3.21 -5.96
C THR A 199 -15.94 -2.30 -7.17
N SER A 200 -16.95 -1.44 -7.45
CA SER A 200 -16.92 -0.50 -8.58
C SER A 200 -15.66 0.38 -8.58
N LYS A 201 -15.21 0.75 -9.78
CA LYS A 201 -14.07 1.65 -10.02
C LYS A 201 -14.50 3.05 -10.45
N GLU A 202 -15.81 3.24 -10.66
CA GLU A 202 -16.40 4.42 -11.30
C GLU A 202 -16.38 5.67 -10.39
N PHE A 203 -16.38 5.47 -9.08
CA PHE A 203 -16.31 6.55 -8.11
C PHE A 203 -14.92 7.23 -8.18
N LYS A 204 -14.94 8.52 -8.50
CA LYS A 204 -13.74 9.37 -8.51
C LYS A 204 -13.45 9.86 -7.10
N LEU A 205 -12.18 10.00 -6.76
CA LEU A 205 -11.78 10.60 -5.49
C LEU A 205 -12.11 12.09 -5.53
N GLU A 206 -13.01 12.52 -4.65
CA GLU A 206 -13.35 13.93 -4.49
C GLU A 206 -12.16 14.64 -3.80
N LYS A 207 -11.83 15.85 -4.27
CA LYS A 207 -10.79 16.66 -3.63
C LYS A 207 -11.40 17.34 -2.40
N GLY A 208 -11.03 16.87 -1.22
CA GLY A 208 -11.40 17.48 0.05
C GLY A 208 -10.18 17.91 0.87
N PRO A 209 -10.41 18.62 1.99
CA PRO A 209 -9.36 19.07 2.89
C PRO A 209 -8.66 17.91 3.62
N ASP A 210 -9.33 16.77 3.76
CA ASP A 210 -8.81 15.56 4.38
C ASP A 210 -8.82 14.41 3.36
N ALA A 211 -7.64 14.07 2.85
CA ALA A 211 -7.48 13.02 1.86
C ALA A 211 -7.94 11.66 2.39
N LEU A 212 -7.64 11.33 3.65
CA LEU A 212 -7.98 10.04 4.25
C LEU A 212 -9.51 9.88 4.32
N ARG A 213 -10.19 10.95 4.74
CA ARG A 213 -11.66 10.99 4.74
C ARG A 213 -12.24 10.85 3.34
N CYS A 214 -11.70 11.55 2.34
CA CYS A 214 -12.17 11.40 0.96
C CYS A 214 -11.99 9.97 0.43
N PHE A 215 -10.90 9.28 0.80
CA PHE A 215 -10.70 7.87 0.49
C PHE A 215 -11.73 6.97 1.19
N ALA A 216 -11.97 7.18 2.49
CA ALA A 216 -12.98 6.44 3.26
C ALA A 216 -14.38 6.63 2.66
N GLU A 217 -14.78 7.86 2.36
CA GLU A 217 -16.08 8.19 1.75
C GLU A 217 -16.25 7.53 0.38
N ARG A 218 -15.21 7.54 -0.47
CA ARG A 218 -15.24 6.86 -1.76
C ARG A 218 -15.41 5.35 -1.59
N ARG A 219 -14.61 4.74 -0.70
CA ARG A 219 -14.66 3.29 -0.46
C ARG A 219 -15.99 2.84 0.13
N ALA A 220 -16.56 3.63 1.06
CA ALA A 220 -17.90 3.39 1.58
C ALA A 220 -18.95 3.44 0.46
N LYS A 221 -18.91 4.43 -0.45
CA LYS A 221 -19.81 4.48 -1.62
C LYS A 221 -19.66 3.26 -2.53
N GLU A 222 -18.44 2.82 -2.79
CA GLU A 222 -18.15 1.63 -3.61
C GLU A 222 -18.70 0.33 -2.99
N ILE A 223 -18.53 0.17 -1.67
CA ILE A 223 -19.06 -0.97 -0.91
C ILE A 223 -20.60 -0.92 -0.89
N SER A 224 -21.18 0.25 -0.61
CA SER A 224 -22.63 0.45 -0.62
C SER A 224 -23.23 0.13 -1.99
N ASP A 225 -22.68 0.66 -3.08
CA ASP A 225 -23.13 0.34 -4.45
C ASP A 225 -23.09 -1.17 -4.72
N TRP A 226 -22.04 -1.86 -4.28
CA TRP A 226 -21.94 -3.31 -4.42
C TRP A 226 -23.00 -4.06 -3.60
N LEU A 227 -23.25 -3.63 -2.36
CA LEU A 227 -24.27 -4.22 -1.48
C LEU A 227 -25.68 -4.06 -2.05
N HIS A 228 -26.02 -2.89 -2.61
CA HIS A 228 -27.33 -2.66 -3.23
C HIS A 228 -27.55 -3.58 -4.44
N LYS A 229 -26.52 -3.87 -5.24
CA LYS A 229 -26.60 -4.79 -6.38
C LYS A 229 -26.82 -6.25 -5.98
N HIS A 230 -26.50 -6.61 -4.75
CA HIS A 230 -26.62 -7.97 -4.20
C HIS A 230 -27.61 -8.02 -3.03
N GLU A 231 -28.55 -7.07 -2.98
CA GLU A 231 -29.57 -7.01 -1.96
C GLU A 231 -30.43 -8.29 -1.98
N GLY A 232 -30.65 -8.89 -0.82
CA GLY A 232 -31.40 -10.14 -0.67
C GLY A 232 -30.55 -11.43 -0.78
N GLU A 233 -29.33 -11.38 -1.31
CA GLU A 233 -28.41 -12.53 -1.29
C GLU A 233 -27.61 -12.60 0.02
N ILE A 234 -27.38 -11.45 0.66
CA ILE A 234 -26.41 -11.29 1.75
C ILE A 234 -27.13 -11.33 3.10
N SER A 235 -26.69 -12.24 3.97
CA SER A 235 -27.15 -12.35 5.36
C SER A 235 -26.23 -11.63 6.37
N GLY A 236 -24.97 -11.38 6.01
CA GLY A 236 -24.05 -10.61 6.83
C GLY A 236 -22.78 -10.24 6.08
N TRP A 237 -22.18 -9.11 6.46
CA TRP A 237 -20.94 -8.65 5.85
C TRP A 237 -20.00 -8.02 6.90
N VAL A 238 -18.72 -8.02 6.58
CA VAL A 238 -17.68 -7.33 7.34
C VAL A 238 -16.67 -6.71 6.38
N VAL A 239 -16.03 -5.63 6.80
CA VAL A 239 -14.96 -4.96 6.07
C VAL A 239 -13.66 -5.16 6.83
N LEU A 240 -12.63 -5.64 6.15
CA LEU A 240 -11.25 -5.74 6.64
C LEU A 240 -10.43 -4.67 5.92
N ASP A 241 -10.15 -3.58 6.63
CA ASP A 241 -9.57 -2.36 6.07
C ASP A 241 -8.67 -1.69 7.11
N ASP A 242 -7.63 -0.99 6.66
CA ASP A 242 -6.74 -0.21 7.52
C ASP A 242 -7.24 1.24 7.72
N ILE A 243 -8.25 1.66 6.95
CA ILE A 243 -8.96 2.92 7.09
C ILE A 243 -10.25 2.72 7.89
N ASN A 244 -10.49 3.62 8.84
CA ASN A 244 -11.76 3.61 9.58
C ASN A 244 -12.91 4.17 8.72
N LEU A 245 -13.76 3.28 8.21
CA LEU A 245 -14.93 3.66 7.42
C LEU A 245 -16.04 4.31 8.26
N SER A 246 -16.06 4.19 9.59
CA SER A 246 -17.10 4.82 10.42
C SER A 246 -17.06 6.35 10.36
N MET A 247 -15.96 6.93 9.88
CA MET A 247 -15.79 8.38 9.71
C MET A 247 -16.77 8.97 8.68
N THR A 248 -17.39 8.13 7.84
CA THR A 248 -18.38 8.57 6.85
C THR A 248 -19.76 8.84 7.47
N ASP A 249 -20.09 8.16 8.58
CA ASP A 249 -21.42 8.19 9.18
C ASP A 249 -21.66 9.48 9.99
N GLU A 250 -20.61 10.04 10.58
CA GLU A 250 -20.65 11.28 11.36
C GLU A 250 -21.14 12.50 10.55
N ALA A 251 -21.12 12.41 9.22
CA ALA A 251 -21.60 13.46 8.33
C ALA A 251 -23.12 13.44 8.07
N GLY A 252 -23.85 12.43 8.57
CA GLY A 252 -25.29 12.26 8.30
C GLY A 252 -25.62 12.10 6.80
N LYS A 253 -24.64 11.63 6.00
CA LYS A 253 -24.76 11.43 4.55
C LYS A 253 -24.71 9.96 4.13
N ALA A 254 -24.63 9.04 5.08
CA ALA A 254 -24.90 7.64 4.80
C ALA A 254 -26.43 7.47 4.64
N PRO A 255 -26.91 6.86 3.54
CA PRO A 255 -28.33 6.51 3.39
C PRO A 255 -28.79 5.50 4.45
#